data_AF-A0A7J4QG82-F1
#
_entry.id   AF-A0A7J4QG82-F1
#
_cell.length_a   1.000
_cell.length_b   1.000
_cell.length_c   1.000
_cell.angle_alpha   90.00
_cell.angle_beta   90.00
_cell.angle_gamma   90.00
#
_symmetry.space_group_name_H-M   'P 1'
#
loop_
_entity.id
_entity.type
_entity.pdbx_description
1 polymer ?
#
loop_
_entity_poly.entity_id
_entity_poly.type
_entity_poly.pdbx_seq_one_letter_code
_entity_poly.pdbx_strand_id
1 'polypeptide(L)'
;MNDTVYLMANNAAIDATILTKGDIVPAYARHHGIPLELIAAIGDEVIDLPMLTTAGLGLVGAPANAQDKVKEAVAKIPNGWISSCEILDAFIEFYALAKERNISHIISDKDGVLLAKGDLTRGAEFYTLMQSAGIGGNPFVTVLTGSSAGQNAKFMKGYGLDARLESNLAVRQNPYVLLAENGLIHVDVLSGNMLNFCEILNPGLLAKLKSEFEPEVARRMEAEIFPAFGFEWSADSDDQAEKVYHAPKQGMATFNVPRWFKDGSDYRKSAQAKAYRESMIRLMSETAERIQMPYKIL
;
A
#
# COMPACT_ATOMS: atom_id res chain seq x y z
N MET A 1 -12.71 8.15 -15.78
CA MET A 1 -12.09 8.24 -14.44
C MET A 1 -12.63 7.07 -13.63
N ASN A 2 -11.96 6.66 -12.56
CA ASN A 2 -12.48 5.59 -11.73
C ASN A 2 -13.60 6.18 -10.85
N ASP A 3 -14.83 5.79 -11.12
CA ASP A 3 -16.02 6.31 -10.42
C ASP A 3 -16.52 5.30 -9.38
N THR A 4 -15.63 4.43 -8.90
CA THR A 4 -15.95 3.26 -8.08
C THR A 4 -15.04 3.23 -6.85
N VAL A 5 -15.62 2.91 -5.70
CA VAL A 5 -14.88 2.56 -4.49
C VAL A 5 -14.67 1.05 -4.43
N TYR A 6 -13.44 0.62 -4.23
CA TYR A 6 -13.08 -0.77 -4.01
C TYR A 6 -13.17 -1.11 -2.52
N LEU A 7 -13.96 -2.12 -2.20
CA LEU A 7 -14.07 -2.71 -0.88
C LEU A 7 -13.20 -3.95 -0.84
N MET A 8 -12.29 -4.04 0.13
CA MET A 8 -11.36 -5.16 0.25
C MET A 8 -11.15 -5.54 1.71
N ALA A 9 -10.98 -6.83 1.98
CA ALA A 9 -10.66 -7.33 3.31
C ALA A 9 -9.46 -8.28 3.23
N ASN A 10 -8.44 -8.02 4.05
CA ASN A 10 -7.28 -8.88 4.18
C ASN A 10 -7.13 -9.35 5.64
N ASN A 11 -5.97 -9.91 6.02
CA ASN A 11 -5.77 -10.38 7.39
C ASN A 11 -5.59 -9.25 8.41
N ALA A 12 -5.18 -8.06 7.97
CA ALA A 12 -4.83 -6.94 8.82
C ALA A 12 -5.92 -5.85 8.86
N ALA A 13 -6.66 -5.65 7.78
CA ALA A 13 -7.61 -4.55 7.65
C ALA A 13 -8.76 -4.85 6.66
N ILE A 14 -9.82 -4.05 6.79
CA ILE A 14 -10.90 -3.88 5.83
C ILE A 14 -10.85 -2.43 5.33
N ASP A 15 -10.68 -2.27 4.02
CA ASP A 15 -10.45 -0.98 3.38
C ASP A 15 -11.57 -0.67 2.37
N ALA A 16 -11.90 0.62 2.26
CA ALA A 16 -12.70 1.18 1.17
C ALA A 16 -11.86 2.28 0.48
N THR A 17 -11.42 2.04 -0.75
CA THR A 17 -10.44 2.88 -1.46
C THR A 17 -10.88 3.23 -2.88
N ILE A 18 -10.52 4.41 -3.39
CA ILE A 18 -10.84 4.85 -4.75
C ILE A 18 -9.85 4.30 -5.78
N LEU A 19 -8.62 3.98 -5.36
CA LEU A 19 -7.61 3.35 -6.19
C LEU A 19 -7.02 2.13 -5.49
N THR A 20 -6.66 1.14 -6.30
CA THR A 20 -5.86 -0.01 -5.88
C THR A 20 -4.41 0.18 -6.29
N LYS A 21 -3.48 -0.60 -5.71
CA LYS A 21 -2.07 -0.69 -6.15
C LYS A 21 -1.91 -0.87 -7.67
N GLY A 22 -2.85 -1.58 -8.31
CA GLY A 22 -2.88 -1.78 -9.76
C GLY A 22 -3.28 -0.54 -10.58
N ASP A 23 -4.04 0.38 -10.00
CA ASP A 23 -4.43 1.62 -10.69
C ASP A 23 -3.32 2.67 -10.68
N ILE A 24 -2.43 2.62 -9.68
CA ILE A 24 -1.33 3.60 -9.55
C ILE A 24 -0.28 3.42 -10.62
N VAL A 25 0.09 2.19 -10.97
CA VAL A 25 1.14 1.94 -11.98
C VAL A 25 0.82 2.65 -13.31
N PRO A 26 -0.34 2.43 -13.96
CA PRO A 26 -0.68 3.13 -15.20
C PRO A 26 -0.97 4.62 -14.99
N ALA A 27 -1.48 5.03 -13.82
CA ALA A 27 -1.67 6.45 -13.52
C ALA A 27 -0.33 7.20 -13.42
N TYR A 28 0.64 6.62 -12.71
CA TYR A 28 2.01 7.10 -12.56
C TYR A 28 2.70 7.17 -13.92
N ALA A 29 2.66 6.08 -14.69
CA ALA A 29 3.21 6.01 -16.04
C ALA A 29 2.69 7.15 -16.93
N ARG A 30 1.37 7.37 -16.96
CA ARG A 30 0.75 8.46 -17.74
C ARG A 30 1.11 9.84 -17.22
N HIS A 31 1.08 10.05 -15.90
CA HIS A 31 1.36 11.35 -15.30
C HIS A 31 2.78 11.82 -15.60
N HIS A 32 3.74 10.89 -15.61
CA HIS A 32 5.15 11.19 -15.86
C HIS A 32 5.60 10.95 -17.31
N GLY A 33 4.70 10.50 -18.20
CA GLY A 33 5.05 10.21 -19.60
C GLY A 33 6.04 9.06 -19.78
N ILE A 34 6.02 8.08 -18.88
CA ILE A 34 6.93 6.93 -18.88
C ILE A 34 6.22 5.73 -19.52
N PRO A 35 6.81 5.10 -20.56
CA PRO A 35 6.30 3.85 -21.11
C PRO A 35 6.32 2.72 -20.07
N LEU A 36 5.27 1.90 -20.01
CA LEU A 36 5.13 0.82 -19.01
C LEU A 36 6.27 -0.20 -19.10
N GLU A 37 6.82 -0.42 -20.29
CA GLU A 37 7.96 -1.32 -20.52
C GLU A 37 9.26 -0.84 -19.86
N LEU A 38 9.32 0.43 -19.45
CA LEU A 38 10.43 1.00 -18.68
C LEU A 38 10.15 1.07 -17.18
N ILE A 39 9.06 0.46 -16.72
CA ILE A 39 8.65 0.38 -15.33
C ILE A 39 8.73 -1.09 -14.87
N ALA A 40 9.25 -1.28 -13.67
CA ALA A 40 9.24 -2.55 -12.96
C ALA A 40 8.39 -2.48 -11.69
N ALA A 41 7.88 -3.62 -11.24
CA ALA A 41 7.12 -3.72 -9.99
C ALA A 41 7.58 -4.91 -9.13
N ILE A 42 7.59 -4.75 -7.81
CA ILE A 42 7.94 -5.82 -6.86
C ILE A 42 7.04 -5.78 -5.61
N GLY A 43 6.56 -6.94 -5.17
CA GLY A 43 5.62 -7.09 -4.05
C GLY A 43 5.65 -8.50 -3.47
N ASP A 44 5.09 -8.68 -2.27
CA ASP A 44 5.19 -9.93 -1.50
C ASP A 44 3.83 -10.51 -1.09
N GLU A 45 2.76 -9.72 -1.09
CA GLU A 45 1.42 -10.14 -0.66
C GLU A 45 0.40 -10.18 -1.82
N VAL A 46 -0.70 -10.92 -1.63
CA VAL A 46 -1.78 -11.02 -2.64
C VAL A 46 -2.36 -9.65 -3.02
N ILE A 47 -2.34 -8.67 -2.10
CA ILE A 47 -2.79 -7.30 -2.38
C ILE A 47 -1.89 -6.56 -3.40
N ASP A 48 -0.69 -7.07 -3.66
CA ASP A 48 0.22 -6.54 -4.68
C ASP A 48 -0.06 -7.11 -6.07
N LEU A 49 -0.83 -8.21 -6.19
CA LEU A 49 -1.12 -8.82 -7.48
C LEU A 49 -1.70 -7.83 -8.52
N PRO A 50 -2.61 -6.89 -8.19
CA PRO A 50 -3.06 -5.89 -9.14
C PRO A 50 -1.93 -5.04 -9.71
N MET A 51 -0.92 -4.67 -8.89
CA MET A 51 0.28 -3.97 -9.36
C MET A 51 1.15 -4.88 -10.22
N LEU A 52 1.44 -6.09 -9.73
CA LEU A 52 2.34 -7.06 -10.36
C LEU A 52 1.82 -7.61 -11.69
N THR A 53 0.49 -7.63 -11.88
CA THR A 53 -0.16 -8.13 -13.10
C THR A 53 -0.52 -7.02 -14.10
N THR A 54 -0.04 -5.79 -13.87
CA THR A 54 -0.23 -4.69 -14.83
C THR A 54 0.40 -5.05 -16.17
N ALA A 55 -0.43 -5.11 -17.22
CA ALA A 55 0.02 -5.48 -18.55
C ALA A 55 1.01 -4.44 -19.11
N GLY A 56 2.10 -4.91 -19.70
CA GLY A 56 3.11 -4.06 -20.35
C GLY A 56 4.27 -3.63 -19.45
N LEU A 57 4.31 -4.03 -18.16
CA LEU A 57 5.47 -3.82 -17.31
C LEU A 57 6.74 -4.46 -17.90
N GLY A 58 7.89 -3.82 -17.72
CA GLY A 58 9.19 -4.29 -18.21
C GLY A 58 9.82 -5.38 -17.35
N LEU A 59 9.55 -5.40 -16.05
CA LEU A 59 10.03 -6.43 -15.12
C LEU A 59 9.07 -6.56 -13.92
N VAL A 60 8.80 -7.79 -13.46
CA VAL A 60 7.94 -8.05 -12.29
C VAL A 60 8.68 -8.95 -11.31
N GLY A 61 8.70 -8.59 -10.02
CA GLY A 61 9.48 -9.25 -8.99
C GLY A 61 8.65 -9.75 -7.81
N ALA A 62 9.13 -10.83 -7.18
CA ALA A 62 8.72 -11.24 -5.83
C ALA A 62 9.96 -11.65 -4.99
N PRO A 63 10.06 -11.23 -3.72
CA PRO A 63 11.10 -11.74 -2.81
C PRO A 63 10.81 -13.18 -2.37
N ALA A 64 11.80 -13.88 -1.80
CA ALA A 64 11.64 -15.27 -1.36
C ALA A 64 10.57 -15.42 -0.25
N ASN A 65 10.42 -14.41 0.61
CA ASN A 65 9.40 -14.36 1.66
C ASN A 65 7.98 -14.01 1.16
N ALA A 66 7.78 -13.83 -0.15
CA ALA A 66 6.47 -13.59 -0.71
C ALA A 66 5.53 -14.80 -0.53
N GLN A 67 4.24 -14.50 -0.44
CA GLN A 67 3.18 -15.51 -0.39
C GLN A 67 3.24 -16.40 -1.64
N ASP A 68 2.91 -17.69 -1.48
CA ASP A 68 3.01 -18.65 -2.59
C ASP A 68 2.15 -18.24 -3.79
N LYS A 69 0.96 -17.69 -3.56
CA LYS A 69 0.10 -17.15 -4.62
C LYS A 69 0.77 -16.03 -5.43
N VAL A 70 1.60 -15.21 -4.79
CA VAL A 70 2.35 -14.14 -5.46
C VAL A 70 3.47 -14.73 -6.31
N LYS A 71 4.27 -15.63 -5.74
CA LYS A 71 5.32 -16.34 -6.48
C LYS A 71 4.76 -17.11 -7.68
N GLU A 72 3.64 -17.81 -7.50
CA GLU A 72 2.94 -18.52 -8.58
C GLU A 72 2.44 -17.59 -9.68
N ALA A 73 1.94 -16.40 -9.32
CA ALA A 73 1.50 -15.41 -10.31
C ALA A 73 2.69 -14.83 -11.06
N VAL A 74 3.75 -14.42 -10.36
CA VAL A 74 4.96 -13.85 -10.95
C VAL A 74 5.66 -14.87 -11.86
N ALA A 75 5.72 -16.15 -11.49
CA ALA A 75 6.31 -17.21 -12.31
C ALA A 75 5.61 -17.39 -13.67
N LYS A 76 4.35 -16.97 -13.81
CA LYS A 76 3.57 -17.08 -15.06
C LYS A 76 3.73 -15.86 -15.97
N ILE A 77 4.35 -14.79 -15.48
CA ILE A 77 4.57 -13.55 -16.23
C ILE A 77 5.86 -13.71 -17.05
N PRO A 78 5.86 -13.45 -18.37
CA PRO A 78 7.04 -13.67 -19.23
C PRO A 78 8.33 -12.97 -18.75
N ASN A 79 8.18 -11.84 -18.08
CA ASN A 79 9.26 -11.04 -17.50
C ASN A 79 9.24 -11.07 -15.96
N GLY A 80 8.67 -12.12 -15.38
CA GLY A 80 8.68 -12.38 -13.94
C GLY A 80 10.05 -12.82 -13.43
N TRP A 81 10.35 -12.44 -12.19
CA TRP A 81 11.56 -12.81 -11.47
C TRP A 81 11.23 -13.09 -10.00
N ILE A 82 11.79 -14.16 -9.45
CA ILE A 82 11.61 -14.54 -8.05
C ILE A 82 13.00 -14.62 -7.42
N SER A 83 13.21 -13.85 -6.36
CA SER A 83 14.48 -13.82 -5.64
C SER A 83 14.67 -15.09 -4.81
N SER A 84 15.93 -15.49 -4.60
CA SER A 84 16.31 -16.43 -3.53
C SER A 84 16.51 -15.73 -2.18
N CYS A 85 16.61 -14.41 -2.19
CA CYS A 85 16.79 -13.57 -1.02
C CYS A 85 15.44 -13.03 -0.52
N GLU A 86 15.43 -12.51 0.70
CA GLU A 86 14.25 -11.92 1.31
C GLU A 86 14.42 -10.41 1.44
N ILE A 87 13.30 -9.67 1.42
CA ILE A 87 13.23 -8.25 1.82
C ILE A 87 14.30 -7.41 1.08
N LEU A 88 15.13 -6.63 1.79
CA LEU A 88 16.00 -5.63 1.18
C LEU A 88 17.06 -6.25 0.26
N ASP A 89 17.55 -7.45 0.57
CA ASP A 89 18.50 -8.14 -0.30
C ASP A 89 17.84 -8.54 -1.63
N ALA A 90 16.60 -9.01 -1.58
CA ALA A 90 15.80 -9.26 -2.79
C ALA A 90 15.57 -7.98 -3.59
N PHE A 91 15.30 -6.86 -2.91
CA PHE A 91 15.12 -5.57 -3.57
C PHE A 91 16.41 -5.08 -4.25
N ILE A 92 17.57 -5.24 -3.60
CA ILE A 92 18.87 -4.86 -4.17
C ILE A 92 19.18 -5.69 -5.42
N GLU A 93 18.96 -7.01 -5.37
CA GLU A 93 19.08 -7.88 -6.56
C GLU A 93 18.12 -7.46 -7.68
N PHE A 94 16.86 -7.19 -7.33
CA PHE A 94 15.85 -6.72 -8.27
C PHE A 94 16.25 -5.40 -8.93
N TYR A 95 16.80 -4.47 -8.15
CA TYR A 95 17.26 -3.18 -8.63
C TYR A 95 18.42 -3.32 -9.62
N ALA A 96 19.38 -4.20 -9.34
CA ALA A 96 20.47 -4.50 -10.25
C ALA A 96 19.95 -5.10 -11.57
N LEU A 97 19.03 -6.07 -11.49
CA LEU A 97 18.40 -6.67 -12.67
C LEU A 97 17.59 -5.64 -13.48
N ALA A 98 16.87 -4.75 -12.81
CA ALA A 98 16.12 -3.67 -13.46
C ALA A 98 17.06 -2.76 -14.25
N LYS A 99 18.19 -2.37 -13.65
CA LYS A 99 19.23 -1.59 -14.32
C LYS A 99 19.77 -2.30 -15.56
N GLU A 100 20.11 -3.59 -15.46
CA GLU A 100 20.60 -4.40 -16.59
C GLU A 100 19.59 -4.47 -17.75
N ARG A 101 18.29 -4.41 -17.43
CA ARG A 101 17.20 -4.41 -18.41
C ARG A 101 16.80 -3.01 -18.91
N ASN A 102 17.57 -1.97 -18.58
CA ASN A 102 17.27 -0.58 -18.91
C ASN A 102 15.89 -0.11 -18.38
N ILE A 103 15.45 -0.68 -17.27
CA ILE A 103 14.28 -0.18 -16.54
C ILE A 103 14.63 1.18 -15.96
N SER A 104 13.75 2.16 -16.17
CA SER A 104 13.95 3.52 -15.68
C SER A 104 13.30 3.76 -14.32
N HIS A 105 12.27 2.99 -13.96
CA HIS A 105 11.50 3.18 -12.73
C HIS A 105 11.13 1.85 -12.08
N ILE A 106 11.17 1.79 -10.75
CA ILE A 106 10.72 0.66 -9.94
C ILE A 106 9.60 1.14 -9.02
N ILE A 107 8.50 0.39 -8.97
CA ILE A 107 7.42 0.55 -8.00
C ILE A 107 7.50 -0.64 -7.04
N SER A 108 7.75 -0.38 -5.76
CA SER A 108 7.97 -1.41 -4.74
C SER A 108 6.88 -1.36 -3.68
N ASP A 109 6.45 -2.50 -3.16
CA ASP A 109 5.84 -2.51 -1.83
C ASP A 109 6.89 -2.14 -0.76
N LYS A 110 6.42 -1.70 0.41
CA LYS A 110 7.26 -1.33 1.55
C LYS A 110 7.45 -2.51 2.51
N ASP A 111 6.37 -3.10 2.98
CA ASP A 111 6.43 -4.15 4.00
C ASP A 111 6.75 -5.49 3.30
N GLY A 112 7.63 -6.33 3.85
CA GLY A 112 7.99 -7.60 3.22
C GLY A 112 8.89 -7.50 1.97
N VAL A 113 9.04 -6.31 1.36
CA VAL A 113 10.04 -6.05 0.30
C VAL A 113 11.18 -5.16 0.78
N LEU A 114 10.92 -4.05 1.48
CA LEU A 114 11.98 -3.15 1.97
C LEU A 114 12.21 -3.27 3.47
N LEU A 115 11.20 -3.78 4.19
CA LEU A 115 11.16 -3.84 5.65
C LEU A 115 10.73 -5.21 6.17
N ALA A 116 11.48 -5.73 7.13
CA ALA A 116 11.05 -6.85 7.97
C ALA A 116 10.19 -6.33 9.12
N LYS A 117 8.86 -6.23 8.94
CA LYS A 117 7.87 -5.92 10.00
C LYS A 117 8.34 -4.87 11.04
N GLY A 118 8.74 -3.70 10.57
CA GLY A 118 9.14 -2.57 11.43
C GLY A 118 10.62 -2.53 11.85
N ASP A 119 11.43 -3.45 11.37
CA ASP A 119 12.89 -3.39 11.51
C ASP A 119 13.49 -2.35 10.55
N LEU A 120 14.09 -1.30 11.11
CA LEU A 120 14.73 -0.20 10.38
C LEU A 120 16.27 -0.32 10.33
N THR A 121 16.84 -1.44 10.78
CA THR A 121 18.30 -1.59 10.97
C THR A 121 19.14 -1.39 9.70
N ARG A 122 18.54 -1.55 8.51
CA ARG A 122 19.22 -1.41 7.21
C ARG A 122 18.92 -0.11 6.48
N GLY A 123 18.43 0.90 7.19
CA GLY A 123 18.11 2.21 6.61
C GLY A 123 19.28 2.87 5.86
N ALA A 124 20.52 2.67 6.32
CA ALA A 124 21.71 3.25 5.68
C ALA A 124 22.00 2.66 4.29
N GLU A 125 21.74 1.37 4.09
CA GLU A 125 21.96 0.69 2.81
C GLU A 125 20.94 1.18 1.78
N PHE A 126 19.66 1.22 2.16
CA PHE A 126 18.61 1.76 1.30
C PHE A 126 18.82 3.25 1.00
N TYR A 127 19.24 4.04 1.99
CA TYR A 127 19.61 5.44 1.77
C TYR A 127 20.70 5.58 0.69
N THR A 128 21.77 4.78 0.80
CA THR A 128 22.86 4.78 -0.19
C THR A 128 22.35 4.48 -1.60
N LEU A 129 21.42 3.53 -1.71
CA LEU A 129 20.76 3.22 -2.99
C LEU A 129 19.99 4.44 -3.52
N MET A 130 19.19 5.10 -2.68
CA MET A 130 18.39 6.27 -3.05
C MET A 130 19.24 7.48 -3.45
N GLN A 131 20.44 7.65 -2.89
CA GLN A 131 21.37 8.69 -3.33
C GLN A 131 21.76 8.56 -4.81
N SER A 132 21.69 7.35 -5.37
CA SER A 132 22.03 7.06 -6.76
C SER A 132 20.83 6.84 -7.68
N ALA A 133 19.61 6.78 -7.11
CA ALA A 133 18.39 6.50 -7.87
C ALA A 133 18.12 7.59 -8.91
N GLY A 134 17.76 7.17 -10.13
CA GLY A 134 17.55 8.07 -11.28
C GLY A 134 18.82 8.68 -11.89
N ILE A 135 20.02 8.34 -11.40
CA ILE A 135 21.30 8.88 -11.90
C ILE A 135 22.04 7.82 -12.72
N GLY A 136 22.57 8.21 -13.89
CA GLY A 136 23.51 7.35 -14.65
C GLY A 136 22.91 6.00 -15.08
N GLY A 137 21.63 5.99 -15.46
CA GLY A 137 20.90 4.78 -15.86
C GLY A 137 20.39 3.93 -14.70
N ASN A 138 20.59 4.37 -13.45
CA ASN A 138 19.97 3.74 -12.31
C ASN A 138 18.44 4.00 -12.29
N PRO A 139 17.61 2.99 -12.01
CA PRO A 139 16.17 3.18 -11.89
C PRO A 139 15.83 4.18 -10.78
N PHE A 140 14.78 4.97 -11.00
CA PHE A 140 14.13 5.75 -9.96
C PHE A 140 13.18 4.85 -9.16
N VAL A 141 13.04 5.07 -7.85
CA VAL A 141 12.26 4.16 -6.99
C VAL A 141 11.06 4.88 -6.38
N THR A 142 9.87 4.28 -6.55
CA THR A 142 8.64 4.69 -5.87
C THR A 142 8.21 3.56 -4.94
N VAL A 143 7.89 3.88 -3.69
CA VAL A 143 7.47 2.89 -2.69
C VAL A 143 6.00 3.10 -2.34
N LEU A 144 5.21 2.03 -2.41
CA LEU A 144 3.81 1.98 -2.01
C LEU A 144 3.69 1.38 -0.60
N THR A 145 2.71 1.82 0.19
CA THR A 145 2.47 1.24 1.52
C THR A 145 1.03 1.40 1.94
N GLY A 146 0.51 0.49 2.77
CA GLY A 146 -0.79 0.66 3.42
C GLY A 146 -0.75 1.49 4.71
N SER A 147 0.42 2.03 5.07
CA SER A 147 0.69 2.74 6.34
C SER A 147 0.11 4.16 6.39
N SER A 148 -0.24 4.65 7.59
CA SER A 148 -0.74 6.02 7.82
C SER A 148 0.38 7.07 7.81
N ALA A 149 0.04 8.34 7.58
CA ALA A 149 0.99 9.47 7.57
C ALA A 149 2.03 9.45 8.72
N GLY A 150 1.63 9.10 9.95
CA GLY A 150 2.55 8.98 11.08
C GLY A 150 3.56 7.83 10.95
N GLN A 151 3.11 6.66 10.48
CA GLN A 151 3.97 5.52 10.21
C GLN A 151 4.95 5.81 9.06
N ASN A 152 4.51 6.62 8.11
CA ASN A 152 5.26 7.05 6.93
C ASN A 152 6.40 7.98 7.31
N ALA A 153 6.12 8.97 8.16
CA ALA A 153 7.13 9.85 8.75
C ALA A 153 8.18 9.06 9.54
N LYS A 154 7.77 8.03 10.29
CA LYS A 154 8.69 7.15 11.02
C LYS A 154 9.62 6.38 10.07
N PHE A 155 9.07 5.83 8.98
CA PHE A 155 9.86 5.15 7.96
C PHE A 155 10.86 6.08 7.28
N MET A 156 10.42 7.26 6.80
CA MET A 156 11.29 8.25 6.18
C MET A 156 12.45 8.63 7.10
N LYS A 157 12.15 8.93 8.37
CA LYS A 157 13.18 9.24 9.37
C LYS A 157 14.16 8.09 9.59
N GLY A 158 13.67 6.86 9.70
CA GLY A 158 14.50 5.67 9.92
C GLY A 158 15.44 5.35 8.76
N TYR A 159 15.00 5.61 7.54
CA TYR A 159 15.73 5.35 6.30
C TYR A 159 16.48 6.57 5.77
N GLY A 160 16.40 7.68 6.48
CA GLY A 160 17.01 8.95 6.11
C GLY A 160 16.57 9.53 4.79
N LEU A 161 15.31 9.33 4.47
CA LEU A 161 14.62 9.85 3.29
C LEU A 161 14.13 11.25 3.65
N ASP A 162 15.06 12.20 3.63
CA ASP A 162 14.82 13.60 4.00
C ASP A 162 15.68 14.54 3.13
N ALA A 163 15.82 15.80 3.55
CA ALA A 163 16.62 16.82 2.89
C ALA A 163 18.06 16.38 2.53
N ARG A 164 18.61 15.33 3.16
CA ARG A 164 19.90 14.76 2.76
C ARG A 164 19.95 14.27 1.31
N LEU A 165 18.80 13.95 0.71
CA LEU A 165 18.68 13.56 -0.71
C LEU A 165 18.65 14.75 -1.68
N GLU A 166 18.66 16.00 -1.21
CA GLU A 166 18.58 17.21 -2.06
C GLU A 166 19.72 17.29 -3.10
N SER A 167 20.88 16.69 -2.81
CA SER A 167 21.99 16.61 -3.75
C SER A 167 21.69 15.78 -5.02
N ASN A 168 20.72 14.86 -4.96
CA ASN A 168 20.29 14.05 -6.10
C ASN A 168 19.34 14.87 -7.00
N LEU A 169 19.77 15.18 -8.23
CA LEU A 169 18.99 15.97 -9.19
C LEU A 169 17.68 15.27 -9.60
N ALA A 170 17.68 13.95 -9.76
CA ALA A 170 16.47 13.20 -10.12
C ALA A 170 15.44 13.27 -8.99
N VAL A 171 15.89 13.16 -7.74
CA VAL A 171 15.03 13.34 -6.56
C VAL A 171 14.49 14.77 -6.49
N ARG A 172 15.28 15.81 -6.77
CA ARG A 172 14.75 17.19 -6.81
C ARG A 172 13.72 17.42 -7.92
N GLN A 173 13.90 16.78 -9.07
CA GLN A 173 12.97 16.91 -10.20
C GLN A 173 11.67 16.15 -9.96
N ASN A 174 11.72 15.07 -9.19
CA ASN A 174 10.56 14.30 -8.78
C ASN A 174 10.69 13.90 -7.30
N PRO A 175 10.43 14.82 -6.35
CA PRO A 175 10.69 14.55 -4.94
C PRO A 175 9.64 13.63 -4.32
N TYR A 176 8.65 13.20 -5.10
CA TYR A 176 7.68 12.16 -4.76
C TYR A 176 8.30 10.77 -4.90
N VAL A 177 9.44 10.61 -4.22
CA VAL A 177 9.98 9.31 -3.88
C VAL A 177 9.23 8.92 -2.62
N LEU A 178 8.66 7.73 -2.61
CA LEU A 178 8.17 7.08 -1.41
C LEU A 178 6.89 7.66 -0.83
N LEU A 179 5.95 6.74 -0.87
CA LEU A 179 4.95 6.51 0.13
C LEU A 179 3.61 7.07 -0.27
N ALA A 180 2.83 6.17 -0.84
CA ALA A 180 1.43 6.38 -1.16
C ALA A 180 0.58 5.45 -0.29
N GLU A 181 -0.25 6.00 0.61
CA GLU A 181 -1.24 5.24 1.38
C GLU A 181 -2.13 4.45 0.39
N ASN A 182 -1.83 3.17 0.18
CA ASN A 182 -2.27 2.34 -0.95
C ASN A 182 -2.24 3.04 -2.33
N GLY A 183 -1.32 3.99 -2.55
CA GLY A 183 -1.25 4.74 -3.82
C GLY A 183 -1.81 6.15 -3.85
N LEU A 184 -2.45 6.60 -2.77
CA LEU A 184 -3.35 7.75 -2.84
C LEU A 184 -2.73 9.07 -2.43
N ILE A 185 -1.77 9.05 -1.50
CA ILE A 185 -1.18 10.26 -0.91
C ILE A 185 0.30 10.28 -1.22
N HIS A 186 0.76 11.09 -2.16
CA HIS A 186 2.19 11.15 -2.48
C HIS A 186 2.89 12.09 -1.49
N VAL A 187 3.96 11.62 -0.84
CA VAL A 187 4.76 12.44 0.07
C VAL A 187 6.03 12.91 -0.65
N ASP A 188 6.31 14.21 -0.57
CA ASP A 188 7.58 14.79 -0.98
C ASP A 188 8.61 14.52 0.11
N VAL A 189 9.64 13.71 -0.17
CA VAL A 189 10.66 13.37 0.84
C VAL A 189 11.59 14.53 1.21
N LEU A 190 11.67 15.59 0.41
CA LEU A 190 12.50 16.75 0.71
C LEU A 190 11.77 17.75 1.61
N SER A 191 10.48 18.02 1.31
CA SER A 191 9.68 19.04 2.01
C SER A 191 8.71 18.48 3.04
N GLY A 192 8.36 17.19 2.96
CA GLY A 192 7.30 16.56 3.74
C GLY A 192 5.88 16.93 3.29
N ASN A 193 5.74 17.72 2.22
CA ASN A 193 4.44 18.06 1.66
C ASN A 193 3.73 16.82 1.12
N MET A 194 2.41 16.79 1.26
CA MET A 194 1.58 15.68 0.80
C MET A 194 0.69 16.13 -0.35
N LEU A 195 0.55 15.26 -1.35
CA LEU A 195 -0.34 15.44 -2.49
C LEU A 195 -1.39 14.33 -2.48
N ASN A 196 -2.66 14.67 -2.28
CA ASN A 196 -3.74 13.70 -2.30
C ASN A 196 -4.21 13.46 -3.75
N PHE A 197 -3.76 12.38 -4.36
CA PHE A 197 -4.09 12.04 -5.73
C PHE A 197 -5.58 11.68 -5.90
N CYS A 198 -6.27 11.23 -4.84
CA CYS A 198 -7.73 11.06 -4.87
C CYS A 198 -8.46 12.39 -5.05
N GLU A 199 -7.99 13.47 -4.41
CA GLU A 199 -8.59 14.81 -4.57
C GLU A 199 -8.42 15.32 -6.00
N ILE A 200 -7.32 14.97 -6.66
CA ILE A 200 -7.05 15.35 -8.05
C ILE A 200 -7.91 14.51 -9.01
N LEU A 201 -7.99 13.20 -8.79
CA LEU A 201 -8.65 12.29 -9.72
C LEU A 201 -10.17 12.30 -9.62
N ASN A 202 -10.72 12.29 -8.41
CA ASN A 202 -12.16 12.23 -8.18
C ASN A 202 -12.54 12.88 -6.83
N PRO A 203 -12.50 14.22 -6.73
CA PRO A 203 -12.76 14.93 -5.48
C PRO A 203 -14.18 14.70 -4.96
N GLY A 204 -15.16 14.52 -5.86
CA GLY A 204 -16.55 14.25 -5.48
C GLY A 204 -16.71 12.88 -4.82
N LEU A 205 -16.10 11.84 -5.40
CA LEU A 205 -16.15 10.50 -4.82
C LEU A 205 -15.40 10.43 -3.48
N LEU A 206 -14.25 11.11 -3.38
CA LEU A 206 -13.51 11.21 -2.12
C LEU A 206 -14.31 11.93 -1.04
N ALA A 207 -14.93 13.08 -1.37
CA ALA A 207 -15.76 13.80 -0.44
C ALA A 207 -16.90 12.91 0.09
N LYS A 208 -17.57 12.17 -0.79
CA LYS A 208 -18.62 11.23 -0.41
C LYS A 208 -18.10 10.08 0.46
N LEU A 209 -16.95 9.49 0.11
CA LEU A 209 -16.30 8.44 0.90
C LEU A 209 -15.98 8.92 2.33
N LYS A 210 -15.39 10.09 2.46
CA LYS A 210 -14.89 10.60 3.75
C LYS A 210 -15.97 11.24 4.63
N SER A 211 -16.97 11.89 4.03
CA SER A 211 -17.99 12.65 4.79
C SER A 211 -19.30 11.92 5.00
N GLU A 212 -19.65 10.95 4.14
CA GLU A 212 -20.91 10.20 4.25
C GLU A 212 -20.67 8.72 4.57
N PHE A 213 -19.83 8.05 3.77
CA PHE A 213 -19.64 6.61 3.87
C PHE A 213 -18.92 6.19 5.15
N GLU A 214 -17.72 6.70 5.38
CA GLU A 214 -16.86 6.29 6.50
C GLU A 214 -17.49 6.56 7.88
N PRO A 215 -18.10 7.73 8.15
CA PRO A 215 -18.81 7.96 9.41
C PRO A 215 -19.98 7.01 9.61
N GLU A 216 -20.73 6.70 8.54
CA GLU A 216 -21.85 5.77 8.64
C GLU A 216 -21.36 4.34 8.90
N VAL A 217 -20.32 3.89 8.20
CA VAL A 217 -19.73 2.57 8.44
C VAL A 217 -19.29 2.46 9.90
N ALA A 218 -18.55 3.44 10.41
CA ALA A 218 -18.12 3.45 11.81
C ALA A 218 -19.33 3.38 12.77
N ARG A 219 -20.36 4.20 12.56
CA ARG A 219 -21.58 4.20 13.38
C ARG A 219 -22.29 2.83 13.36
N ARG A 220 -22.41 2.20 12.18
CA ARG A 220 -23.05 0.89 12.04
C ARG A 220 -22.19 -0.24 12.61
N MET A 221 -20.87 -0.15 12.50
CA MET A 221 -19.96 -1.12 13.13
C MET A 221 -20.20 -1.20 14.63
N GLU A 222 -20.27 -0.04 15.29
CA GLU A 222 -20.51 0.02 16.74
C GLU A 222 -21.89 -0.53 17.13
N ALA A 223 -22.92 -0.29 16.32
CA ALA A 223 -24.28 -0.73 16.61
C ALA A 223 -24.54 -2.21 16.26
N GLU A 224 -23.94 -2.72 15.18
CA GLU A 224 -24.32 -4.00 14.55
C GLU A 224 -23.21 -5.06 14.61
N ILE A 225 -21.95 -4.65 14.48
CA ILE A 225 -20.81 -5.58 14.40
C ILE A 225 -20.22 -5.81 15.79
N PHE A 226 -19.90 -4.75 16.51
CA PHE A 226 -19.20 -4.84 17.79
C PHE A 226 -19.93 -5.71 18.82
N PRO A 227 -21.27 -5.63 18.99
CA PRO A 227 -21.99 -6.50 19.92
C PRO A 227 -21.90 -7.99 19.55
N ALA A 228 -21.83 -8.31 18.26
CA ALA A 228 -21.77 -9.69 17.78
C ALA A 228 -20.39 -10.34 17.97
N PHE A 229 -19.33 -9.53 17.98
CA PHE A 229 -17.94 -10.01 18.10
C PHE A 229 -17.27 -9.65 19.43
N GLY A 230 -17.95 -8.90 20.31
CA GLY A 230 -17.41 -8.46 21.60
C GLY A 230 -16.30 -7.42 21.46
N PHE A 231 -16.38 -6.57 20.44
CA PHE A 231 -15.36 -5.56 20.13
C PHE A 231 -15.68 -4.18 20.67
N GLU A 232 -14.65 -3.35 20.73
CA GLU A 232 -14.75 -1.92 21.02
C GLU A 232 -13.81 -1.11 20.13
N TRP A 233 -14.03 0.21 20.09
CA TRP A 233 -13.10 1.12 19.45
C TRP A 233 -11.80 1.23 20.23
N SER A 234 -10.69 1.35 19.50
CA SER A 234 -9.41 1.78 20.02
C SER A 234 -9.01 3.12 19.41
N ALA A 235 -8.45 4.00 20.24
CA ALA A 235 -7.75 5.21 19.78
C ALA A 235 -6.26 4.93 19.47
N ASP A 236 -5.75 3.77 19.85
CA ASP A 236 -4.35 3.38 19.71
C ASP A 236 -4.22 2.24 18.69
N SER A 237 -3.37 2.43 17.68
CA SER A 237 -3.10 1.41 16.69
C SER A 237 -2.40 0.18 17.26
N ASP A 238 -1.75 0.27 18.42
CA ASP A 238 -1.07 -0.85 19.06
C ASP A 238 -1.99 -1.67 19.98
N ASP A 239 -3.09 -1.06 20.44
CA ASP A 239 -4.12 -1.74 21.23
C ASP A 239 -5.13 -2.46 20.31
N GLN A 240 -4.79 -3.69 19.92
CA GLN A 240 -5.56 -4.50 18.97
C GLN A 240 -6.12 -5.80 19.58
N ALA A 241 -6.22 -5.90 20.91
CA ALA A 241 -6.77 -7.08 21.58
C ALA A 241 -8.31 -6.95 21.70
N GLU A 242 -9.04 -7.60 20.80
CA GLU A 242 -10.50 -7.43 20.64
C GLU A 242 -10.93 -5.97 20.41
N LYS A 243 -10.03 -5.14 19.88
CA LYS A 243 -10.31 -3.74 19.57
C LYS A 243 -10.07 -3.42 18.12
N VAL A 244 -10.97 -2.58 17.61
CA VAL A 244 -10.90 -2.06 16.25
C VAL A 244 -10.39 -0.62 16.30
N TYR A 245 -9.30 -0.36 15.60
CA TYR A 245 -8.73 0.93 15.32
C TYR A 245 -9.18 1.40 13.95
N HIS A 246 -9.74 2.61 13.90
CA HIS A 246 -10.05 3.32 12.66
C HIS A 246 -8.85 4.18 12.26
N ALA A 247 -8.15 3.79 11.19
CA ALA A 247 -6.94 4.50 10.78
C ALA A 247 -7.30 5.81 10.07
N PRO A 248 -6.74 6.96 10.48
CA PRO A 248 -7.09 8.28 9.94
C PRO A 248 -6.40 8.53 8.60
N LYS A 249 -6.70 7.70 7.60
CA LYS A 249 -6.14 7.81 6.25
C LYS A 249 -6.86 8.88 5.45
N GLN A 250 -6.12 9.63 4.64
CA GLN A 250 -6.68 10.77 3.91
C GLN A 250 -7.43 10.35 2.63
N GLY A 251 -6.96 9.31 1.95
CA GLY A 251 -7.52 8.88 0.66
C GLY A 251 -8.55 7.74 0.73
N MET A 252 -8.76 7.13 1.90
CA MET A 252 -9.58 5.93 2.07
C MET A 252 -10.17 5.81 3.46
N ALA A 253 -11.08 4.85 3.65
CA ALA A 253 -11.52 4.39 4.95
C ALA A 253 -10.83 3.06 5.28
N THR A 254 -10.26 2.92 6.49
CA THR A 254 -9.56 1.70 6.92
C THR A 254 -9.91 1.35 8.35
N PHE A 255 -10.39 0.12 8.54
CA PHE A 255 -10.65 -0.46 9.85
C PHE A 255 -9.77 -1.69 10.03
N ASN A 256 -8.99 -1.77 11.10
CA ASN A 256 -8.17 -2.97 11.31
C ASN A 256 -9.05 -4.20 11.61
N VAL A 257 -8.45 -5.37 11.40
CA VAL A 257 -8.89 -6.62 12.03
C VAL A 257 -8.14 -6.73 13.35
N PRO A 258 -8.84 -6.90 14.49
CA PRO A 258 -8.19 -7.13 15.78
C PRO A 258 -7.13 -8.22 15.66
N ARG A 259 -5.99 -8.03 16.34
CA ARG A 259 -4.86 -8.95 16.21
C ARG A 259 -4.99 -10.13 17.16
N TRP A 260 -5.50 -9.87 18.36
CA TRP A 260 -5.54 -10.85 19.43
C TRP A 260 -6.93 -10.93 20.05
N PHE A 261 -7.23 -12.10 20.60
CA PHE A 261 -8.23 -12.25 21.64
C PHE A 261 -7.71 -11.70 22.97
N LYS A 262 -8.58 -11.49 23.96
CA LYS A 262 -8.17 -11.07 25.31
C LYS A 262 -7.21 -12.05 26.01
N ASP A 263 -7.27 -13.33 25.65
CA ASP A 263 -6.36 -14.36 26.15
C ASP A 263 -4.98 -14.38 25.47
N GLY A 264 -4.75 -13.47 24.51
CA GLY A 264 -3.50 -13.33 23.76
C GLY A 264 -3.40 -14.25 22.54
N SER A 265 -4.39 -15.10 22.27
CA SER A 265 -4.41 -15.94 21.07
C SER A 265 -4.65 -15.11 19.79
N ASP A 266 -4.14 -15.59 18.65
CA ASP A 266 -4.19 -14.87 17.37
C ASP A 266 -5.61 -14.86 16.78
N TYR A 267 -6.25 -13.69 16.79
CA TYR A 267 -7.60 -13.52 16.27
C TYR A 267 -7.63 -13.69 14.75
N ARG A 268 -6.64 -13.15 14.02
CA ARG A 268 -6.66 -13.01 12.54
C ARG A 268 -6.66 -14.35 11.81
N LYS A 269 -6.19 -15.41 12.48
CA LYS A 269 -6.17 -16.79 11.98
C LYS A 269 -7.41 -17.60 12.35
N SER A 270 -8.34 -17.03 13.12
CA SER A 270 -9.54 -17.72 13.58
C SER A 270 -10.66 -17.72 12.53
N ALA A 271 -11.61 -18.65 12.69
CA ALA A 271 -12.86 -18.63 11.93
C ALA A 271 -13.69 -17.36 12.22
N GLN A 272 -13.58 -16.80 13.43
CA GLN A 272 -14.26 -15.56 13.78
C GLN A 272 -13.74 -14.38 12.96
N ALA A 273 -12.42 -14.29 12.71
CA ALA A 273 -11.87 -13.24 11.84
C ALA A 273 -12.40 -13.33 10.42
N LYS A 274 -12.64 -14.55 9.89
CA LYS A 274 -13.30 -14.72 8.60
C LYS A 274 -14.74 -14.16 8.64
N ALA A 275 -15.54 -14.56 9.62
CA ALA A 275 -16.91 -14.08 9.79
C ALA A 275 -16.99 -12.56 10.00
N TYR A 276 -16.06 -11.97 10.74
CA TYR A 276 -15.94 -10.52 10.93
C TYR A 276 -15.71 -9.81 9.59
N ARG A 277 -14.75 -10.26 8.78
CA ARG A 277 -14.46 -9.68 7.46
C ARG A 277 -15.65 -9.78 6.51
N GLU A 278 -16.32 -10.92 6.48
CA GLU A 278 -17.54 -11.11 5.67
C GLU A 278 -18.66 -10.16 6.12
N SER A 279 -18.86 -10.01 7.43
CA SER A 279 -19.85 -9.09 8.00
C SER A 279 -19.52 -7.63 7.70
N MET A 280 -18.23 -7.27 7.77
CA MET A 280 -17.73 -5.94 7.44
C MET A 280 -17.90 -5.59 5.97
N ILE A 281 -17.54 -6.48 5.05
CA ILE A 281 -17.73 -6.28 3.61
C ILE A 281 -19.21 -6.13 3.28
N ARG A 282 -20.09 -6.93 3.90
CA ARG A 282 -21.54 -6.79 3.74
C ARG A 282 -22.03 -5.43 4.22
N LEU A 283 -21.67 -5.01 5.43
CA LEU A 283 -22.06 -3.72 6.00
C LEU A 283 -21.57 -2.55 5.13
N MET A 284 -20.33 -2.60 4.67
CA MET A 284 -19.77 -1.60 3.75
C MET A 284 -20.54 -1.56 2.42
N SER A 285 -20.87 -2.72 1.85
CA SER A 285 -21.65 -2.82 0.62
C SER A 285 -23.04 -2.19 0.76
N GLU A 286 -23.80 -2.59 1.80
CA GLU A 286 -25.12 -2.03 2.11
C GLU A 286 -25.06 -0.52 2.35
N THR A 287 -23.99 -0.04 2.99
CA THR A 287 -23.79 1.39 3.24
C THR A 287 -23.55 2.14 1.93
N ALA A 288 -22.72 1.60 1.04
CA ALA A 288 -22.46 2.16 -0.29
C ALA A 288 -23.75 2.22 -1.12
N GLU A 289 -24.55 1.14 -1.13
CA GLU A 289 -25.86 1.10 -1.81
C GLU A 289 -26.80 2.19 -1.28
N ARG A 290 -26.93 2.30 0.04
CA ARG A 290 -27.83 3.25 0.69
C ARG A 290 -27.51 4.70 0.34
N ILE A 291 -26.22 5.04 0.30
CA ILE A 291 -25.78 6.40 -0.07
C ILE A 291 -25.63 6.56 -1.58
N GLN A 292 -25.92 5.54 -2.40
CA GLN A 292 -25.73 5.55 -3.85
C GLN A 292 -24.27 5.86 -4.24
N MET A 293 -23.31 5.24 -3.57
CA MET A 293 -21.89 5.29 -3.93
C MET A 293 -21.53 4.05 -4.75
N PRO A 294 -21.06 4.19 -6.01
CA PRO A 294 -20.68 3.03 -6.80
C PRO A 294 -19.50 2.31 -6.16
N TYR A 295 -19.57 0.97 -6.10
CA TYR A 295 -18.53 0.17 -5.46
C TYR A 295 -18.31 -1.19 -6.15
N LYS A 296 -17.15 -1.79 -5.86
CA LYS A 296 -16.79 -3.15 -6.27
C LYS A 296 -16.08 -3.86 -5.11
N ILE A 297 -16.37 -5.13 -4.90
CA ILE A 297 -15.66 -5.97 -3.93
C ILE A 297 -14.48 -6.66 -4.63
N LEU A 298 -13.32 -6.67 -3.99
CA LEU A 298 -12.10 -7.34 -4.46
C LEU A 298 -11.73 -8.55 -3.59
#